data_AF-A0A0M0F5Y8-F1
#
_entry.id   AF-A0A0M0F5Y8-F1
#
_cell.length_a   1.000
_cell.length_b   1.000
_cell.length_c   1.000
_cell.angle_alpha   90.00
_cell.angle_beta   90.00
_cell.angle_gamma   90.00
#
_symmetry.space_group_name_H-M   'P 1'
#
loop_
_entity.id
_entity.type
_entity.pdbx_description
1 polymer ?
#
loop_
_entity_poly.entity_id
_entity_poly.type
_entity_poly.pdbx_seq_one_letter_code
_entity_poly.pdbx_strand_id
1 'polypeptide(L)' 'MTLRLDDDAQAALERIARREGVSANTAVARAVVEYDAKRREMRDRLLADIVAEDQELLDRLAQ' A
#
# COMPACT_ATOMS: atom_id res chain seq x y z
N MET A 1 -1.39 2.69 -21.01
CA MET A 1 -0.34 1.84 -20.40
C MET A 1 -0.83 0.41 -20.47
N THR A 2 0.01 -0.52 -20.93
CA THR A 2 -0.35 -1.95 -21.00
C THR A 2 0.45 -2.70 -19.94
N LEU A 3 -0.23 -3.12 -18.87
CA LEU A 3 0.35 -3.93 -17.81
C LEU A 3 0.24 -5.41 -18.20
N ARG A 4 1.36 -6.13 -18.19
CA ARG A 4 1.37 -7.59 -18.38
C ARG A 4 1.34 -8.26 -17.02
N LEU A 5 0.36 -9.13 -16.84
CA LEU A 5 0.17 -9.95 -15.66
C LEU A 5 0.48 -11.41 -16.03
N ASP A 6 0.98 -12.18 -15.07
CA ASP A 6 0.96 -13.64 -15.17
C ASP A 6 -0.48 -14.18 -15.07
N ASP A 7 -0.65 -15.46 -15.38
CA ASP A 7 -1.97 -16.09 -15.45
C ASP A 7 -2.71 -16.07 -14.10
N ASP A 8 -1.98 -16.21 -12.99
CA ASP A 8 -2.55 -16.20 -11.64
C ASP A 8 -3.06 -14.80 -11.26
N ALA A 9 -2.26 -13.77 -11.54
CA ALA A 9 -2.61 -12.37 -11.31
C ALA A 9 -3.77 -11.91 -12.20
N GLN A 10 -3.80 -12.36 -13.46
CA GLN A 10 -4.90 -12.10 -14.38
C GLN A 10 -6.21 -12.74 -13.87
N ALA A 11 -6.16 -14.00 -13.45
CA ALA A 11 -7.31 -14.69 -12.88
C ALA A 11 -7.80 -14.03 -11.58
N ALA A 12 -6.88 -13.56 -10.73
CA ALA A 12 -7.21 -12.80 -9.53
C ALA A 12 -7.90 -11.48 -9.86
N LEU A 13 -7.39 -10.72 -10.83
CA LEU A 13 -7.98 -9.47 -11.27
C LEU A 13 -9.40 -9.67 -11.81
N GLU A 14 -9.63 -10.71 -12.60
CA GLU A 14 -10.96 -11.03 -13.13
C GLU A 14 -11.96 -11.42 -12.04
N ARG A 15 -11.51 -12.12 -10.99
CA ARG A 15 -12.36 -12.41 -9.83
C ARG A 15 -12.74 -11.13 -9.08
N ILE A 16 -11.78 -10.24 -8.85
CA ILE A 16 -11.99 -8.95 -8.16
C ILE A 16 -12.96 -8.09 -8.96
N ALA A 17 -12.69 -7.89 -10.25
CA ALA A 17 -13.51 -7.09 -11.15
C ALA A 17 -14.97 -7.59 -11.22
N ARG A 18 -15.16 -8.91 -11.35
CA ARG A 18 -16.50 -9.53 -11.34
C ARG A 18 -17.21 -9.36 -10.00
N ARG A 19 -16.51 -9.63 -8.89
CA ARG A 19 -17.08 -9.52 -7.53
C ARG A 19 -17.52 -8.09 -7.21
N GLU A 20 -16.77 -7.11 -7.68
CA GLU A 20 -17.01 -5.69 -7.37
C GLU A 20 -17.82 -4.95 -8.45
N GLY A 21 -18.15 -5.61 -9.56
CA GLY A 21 -18.93 -5.03 -10.65
C GLY A 21 -18.21 -3.86 -11.35
N VAL A 22 -16.88 -3.90 -11.41
CA VAL A 22 -16.06 -2.83 -12.00
C VAL A 22 -15.21 -3.34 -13.15
N SER A 23 -14.71 -2.43 -13.98
CA SER A 23 -13.75 -2.79 -15.03
C SER A 23 -12.43 -3.29 -14.42
N ALA A 24 -11.73 -4.17 -15.15
CA ALA A 24 -10.41 -4.64 -14.75
C ALA A 24 -9.43 -3.47 -14.51
N ASN A 25 -9.46 -2.44 -15.35
CA ASN A 25 -8.61 -1.26 -15.17
C ASN A 25 -8.94 -0.49 -13.89
N THR A 26 -10.23 -0.35 -13.55
CA THR A 26 -10.67 0.27 -12.29
C THR A 26 -10.20 -0.54 -11.08
N ALA A 27 -10.32 -1.87 -11.14
CA ALA A 27 -9.84 -2.76 -10.09
C ALA A 27 -8.32 -2.64 -9.89
N VAL A 28 -7.53 -2.61 -10.98
CA VAL A 28 -6.07 -2.38 -10.92
C VAL A 28 -5.75 -1.03 -10.29
N ALA A 29 -6.38 0.05 -10.76
CA ALA A 29 -6.12 1.39 -10.24
C ALA A 29 -6.39 1.48 -8.72
N ARG A 30 -7.50 0.88 -8.26
CA ARG A 30 -7.83 0.81 -6.83
C ARG A 30 -6.80 -0.01 -6.05
N ALA A 31 -6.45 -1.20 -6.55
CA ALA A 31 -5.50 -2.08 -5.89
C ALA A 31 -4.12 -1.42 -5.71
N VAL A 32 -3.65 -0.68 -6.73
CA VAL A 32 -2.37 0.04 -6.66
C VAL A 32 -2.40 1.15 -5.60
N VAL A 33 -3.46 1.96 -5.58
CA VAL A 33 -3.62 3.04 -4.60
C VAL A 33 -3.73 2.49 -3.18
N GLU A 34 -4.53 1.43 -2.99
CA GLU A 34 -4.69 0.80 -1.68
C GLU A 34 -3.38 0.17 -1.18
N TYR A 35 -2.61 -0.46 -2.06
CA TYR A 35 -1.32 -1.03 -1.72
C TYR A 35 -0.30 0.03 -1.28
N ASP A 36 -0.20 1.14 -2.02
CA ASP A 36 0.68 2.25 -1.67
C ASP A 36 0.27 2.89 -0.33
N ALA A 37 -1.04 3.11 -0.12
CA ALA A 37 -1.57 3.65 1.13
C ALA A 37 -1.21 2.77 2.34
N LYS A 38 -1.48 1.46 2.26
CA LYS A 38 -1.14 0.51 3.35
C LYS A 38 0.35 0.48 3.65
N ARG A 39 1.21 0.59 2.63
CA ARG A 39 2.66 0.63 2.83
C ARG A 39 3.11 1.91 3.54
N ARG A 40 2.55 3.05 3.15
CA ARG A 40 2.85 4.34 3.79
C ARG A 40 2.39 4.34 5.24
N GLU A 41 1.16 3.90 5.50
CA GLU A 41 0.61 3.80 6.85
C GLU A 41 1.48 2.92 7.75
N MET A 42 1.88 1.74 7.27
CA MET A 42 2.76 0.84 8.02
C MET A 42 4.11 1.49 8.33
N ARG A 43 4.73 2.14 7.33
CA ARG A 43 6.01 2.84 7.52
C ARG A 43 5.87 3.95 8.54
N ASP A 44 4.86 4.81 8.40
CA ASP A 44 4.67 5.98 9.23
C ASP A 44 4.36 5.57 10.68
N ARG A 45 3.60 4.48 10.87
CA ARG A 45 3.39 3.89 12.19
C ARG A 45 4.69 3.41 12.82
N LEU A 46 5.52 2.65 12.09
CA LEU A 46 6.80 2.16 12.62
C LEU A 46 7.76 3.31 12.94
N LEU A 47 7.79 4.36 12.11
CA LEU A 47 8.58 5.55 12.39
C LEU A 47 8.07 6.29 13.64
N ALA A 48 6.75 6.41 13.79
CA ALA A 48 6.16 7.00 14.99
C ALA A 48 6.50 6.18 16.25
N ASP A 49 6.46 4.85 16.16
CA ASP A 49 6.83 3.94 17.25
C ASP A 49 8.31 4.16 17.66
N ILE A 50 9.23 4.23 16.70
CA ILE A 50 10.66 4.50 16.94
C ILE A 50 10.87 5.88 17.56
N VAL A 51 10.25 6.93 16.99
CA VAL A 51 10.39 8.30 17.51
C VAL A 51 9.85 8.39 18.93
N ALA A 52 8.73 7.73 19.23
CA ALA A 52 8.18 7.71 20.58
C ALA A 52 9.07 6.96 21.59
N GLU A 53 9.70 5.86 21.18
CA GLU A 53 10.64 5.10 22.02
C GLU A 53 11.91 5.91 22.32
N ASP A 54 12.45 6.60 21.32
CA ASP A 54 13.73 7.32 21.40
C ASP A 54 13.59 8.83 21.61
N GLN A 55 12.40 9.34 21.96
CA GLN A 55 12.11 10.79 21.97
C GLN A 55 13.12 11.58 22.81
N GLU A 56 13.47 11.09 24.00
CA GLU A 56 14.43 11.77 24.89
C GLU A 56 15.84 11.82 24.28
N LEU A 57 16.27 10.77 23.57
CA LEU A 57 17.55 10.75 22.86
C LEU A 57 17.52 11.72 21.67
N LEU A 58 16.42 11.71 20.90
CA LEU A 58 16.22 12.59 19.74
C LEU A 58 16.21 14.07 20.16
N ASP A 59 15.56 14.40 21.27
CA ASP A 59 15.52 15.76 21.83
C ASP A 59 16.91 16.25 22.25
N ARG A 60 17.77 15.34 22.73
CA ARG A 60 19.16 15.65 23.10
C ARG A 60 20.08 15.80 21.88
N LEU A 61 19.83 15.08 20.80
CA LEU A 61 20.59 15.18 19.54
C LEU A 61 20.22 16.44 18.73
N ALA A 62 19.03 17.01 18.97
CA ALA A 62 18.57 18.22 18.31
C ALA A 62 19.14 19.52 18.93
N GLN A 63 19.86 19.44 20.04
CA GLN A 63 20.53 20.55 20.73
C GLN A 63 21.98 20.71 20.27
#